data_AF-A0A822GPT1-F1
#
_entry.id   AF-A0A822GPT1-F1
#
_cell.length_a   1.000
_cell.length_b   1.000
_cell.length_c   1.000
_cell.angle_alpha   90.00
_cell.angle_beta   90.00
_cell.angle_gamma   90.00
#
_symmetry.space_group_name_H-M   'P 1'
#
loop_
_entity.id
_entity.type
_entity.pdbx_description
1 polymer ?
#
loop_
_entity_poly.entity_id
_entity_poly.type
_entity_poly.pdbx_seq_one_letter_code
_entity_poly.pdbx_strand_id
1 'polypeptide(L)'
;KEFLTRALQGKSENGEEAFRMKFVVRISTCPILMEFDAKIIPRNLDEEWPNRIKLVSVTGIDFAGRKHDVGDILYYLSNWREVFQIDPQLGLPLVYNGRDFYAKPDGPQGKLHKDRVRDSLMRMVKLRLRACDAEGVQIVVEAGIGLGVFAGNHIGIDAKVRALSAETIRTVLQDDVSSYKNICAVILALPRFNKSRSNHCVTDTFDDFVNEFSKSKYNGPIPVMIVDQDMHRLTVAIARRGFIVSELNPADSHGVFGEYWQNRGPAVEEKLALTTVGLLVQHHLINKEVLNENNYRFLKTNEGSILDWRTTVYNNNNHNNERVSNDCCSLQ
;
A
#
# COMPACT_ATOMS: atom_id res chain seq x y z
N LYS A 1 17.28 6.43 -15.97
CA LYS A 1 16.11 6.54 -16.89
C LYS A 1 15.64 5.16 -17.32
N GLU A 2 16.48 4.33 -17.93
CA GLU A 2 16.14 2.97 -18.36
C GLU A 2 15.57 2.08 -17.23
N PHE A 3 16.23 2.03 -16.07
CA PHE A 3 15.72 1.33 -14.87
C PHE A 3 14.28 1.74 -14.51
N LEU A 4 14.01 3.05 -14.41
CA LEU A 4 12.68 3.57 -14.07
C LEU A 4 11.64 3.19 -15.13
N THR A 5 12.02 3.20 -16.41
CA THR A 5 11.15 2.75 -17.49
C THR A 5 10.81 1.26 -17.36
N ARG A 6 11.78 0.40 -17.04
CA ARG A 6 11.54 -1.04 -16.80
C ARG A 6 10.65 -1.27 -15.58
N ALA A 7 10.92 -0.60 -14.47
CA ALA A 7 10.13 -0.71 -13.25
C ALA A 7 8.66 -0.29 -13.48
N LEU A 8 8.44 0.84 -14.17
CA LEU A 8 7.09 1.30 -14.55
C LEU A 8 6.36 0.34 -15.50
N GLN A 9 7.08 -0.53 -16.20
CA GLN A 9 6.54 -1.58 -17.06
C GLN A 9 6.31 -2.91 -16.32
N GLY A 10 6.56 -2.98 -15.01
CA GLY A 10 6.51 -4.23 -14.25
C GLY A 10 7.64 -5.22 -14.61
N LYS A 11 8.72 -4.71 -15.21
CA LYS A 11 9.89 -5.49 -15.65
C LYS A 11 11.12 -5.26 -14.77
N SER A 12 10.95 -4.72 -13.57
CA SER A 12 12.05 -4.65 -12.60
C SER A 12 12.44 -6.05 -12.14
N GLU A 13 13.74 -6.27 -11.99
CA GLU A 13 14.24 -7.53 -11.43
C GLU A 13 14.05 -7.57 -9.91
N ASN A 14 14.00 -8.78 -9.34
CA ASN A 14 14.00 -8.98 -7.89
C ASN A 14 15.30 -8.41 -7.27
N GLY A 15 15.30 -8.23 -5.94
CA GLY A 15 16.51 -7.87 -5.19
C GLY A 15 16.78 -6.37 -5.20
N GLU A 16 17.98 -5.96 -5.59
CA GLU A 16 18.45 -4.56 -5.46
C GLU A 16 17.60 -3.57 -6.28
N GLU A 17 17.15 -3.97 -7.47
CA GLU A 17 16.27 -3.12 -8.30
C GLU A 17 14.92 -2.85 -7.60
N ALA A 18 14.27 -3.90 -7.10
CA ALA A 18 13.02 -3.79 -6.35
C ALA A 18 13.19 -3.01 -5.05
N PHE A 19 14.28 -3.25 -4.32
CA PHE A 19 14.59 -2.53 -3.07
C PHE A 19 14.71 -1.01 -3.30
N ARG A 20 15.35 -0.59 -4.40
CA ARG A 20 15.54 0.83 -4.72
C ARG A 20 14.24 1.56 -5.05
N MET A 21 13.18 0.86 -5.46
CA MET A 21 11.89 1.48 -5.76
C MET A 21 11.24 2.16 -4.56
N LYS A 22 11.69 1.88 -3.33
CA LYS A 22 11.25 2.58 -2.11
C LYS A 22 11.67 4.03 -2.07
N PHE A 23 12.71 4.37 -2.81
CA PHE A 23 13.24 5.73 -2.90
C PHE A 23 12.85 6.42 -4.20
N VAL A 24 11.84 5.87 -4.90
CA VAL A 24 11.27 6.44 -6.11
C VAL A 24 9.85 6.89 -5.81
N VAL A 25 9.57 8.15 -6.15
CA VAL A 25 8.20 8.69 -6.11
C VAL A 25 7.58 8.57 -7.50
N ARG A 26 6.36 8.05 -7.57
CA ARG A 26 5.53 8.06 -8.77
C ARG A 26 4.40 9.05 -8.56
N ILE A 27 4.10 9.81 -9.60
CA ILE A 27 3.08 10.86 -9.55
C ILE A 27 2.17 10.64 -10.75
N SER A 28 0.88 10.63 -10.51
CA SER A 28 -0.13 10.64 -11.57
C SER A 28 -1.21 11.65 -11.23
N THR A 29 -1.66 12.40 -12.22
CA THR A 29 -2.92 13.13 -12.12
C THR A 29 -3.99 12.17 -12.59
N CYS A 30 -4.74 11.61 -11.66
CA CYS A 30 -5.65 10.54 -11.95
C CYS A 30 -6.97 10.74 -11.22
N PRO A 31 -8.09 10.89 -11.95
CA PRO A 31 -9.38 11.02 -11.32
C PRO A 31 -9.78 9.73 -10.61
N ILE A 32 -10.35 9.87 -9.41
CA ILE A 32 -11.07 8.82 -8.71
C ILE A 32 -12.46 8.70 -9.37
N LEU A 33 -12.81 7.51 -9.82
CA LEU A 33 -14.05 7.20 -10.54
C LEU A 33 -15.16 6.71 -9.59
N MET A 34 -14.77 6.07 -8.50
CA MET A 34 -15.70 5.40 -7.58
C MET A 34 -15.14 5.37 -6.16
N GLU A 35 -16.03 5.31 -5.18
CA GLU A 35 -15.69 5.19 -3.77
C GLU A 35 -15.21 3.77 -3.42
N PHE A 36 -14.66 3.59 -2.20
CA PHE A 36 -14.24 2.28 -1.72
C PHE A 36 -15.41 1.30 -1.49
N ASP A 37 -16.68 1.63 -1.73
CA ASP A 37 -17.79 0.67 -1.74
C ASP A 37 -18.37 0.47 -3.15
N ALA A 38 -17.59 0.81 -4.18
CA ALA A 38 -17.96 0.73 -5.60
C ALA A 38 -19.12 1.68 -6.00
N LYS A 39 -19.49 2.64 -5.14
CA LYS A 39 -20.40 3.71 -5.53
C LYS A 39 -19.72 4.65 -6.50
N ILE A 40 -20.33 4.84 -7.66
CA ILE A 40 -19.84 5.76 -8.68
C ILE A 40 -19.88 7.18 -8.12
N ILE A 41 -18.80 7.93 -8.35
CA ILE A 41 -18.76 9.35 -8.02
C ILE A 41 -19.32 10.12 -9.23
N PRO A 42 -20.51 10.72 -9.13
CA PRO A 42 -21.08 11.47 -10.25
C PRO A 42 -20.21 12.69 -10.56
N ARG A 43 -20.03 12.94 -11.86
CA ARG A 43 -19.28 14.09 -12.37
C ARG A 43 -19.88 14.63 -13.66
N ASN A 44 -19.78 15.94 -13.85
CA ASN A 44 -20.03 16.57 -15.15
C ASN A 44 -18.71 16.78 -15.88
N LEU A 45 -18.75 16.91 -17.21
CA LEU A 45 -17.55 17.07 -18.04
C LEU A 45 -16.83 18.41 -17.84
N ASP A 46 -17.54 19.41 -17.31
CA ASP A 46 -17.04 20.75 -16.99
C ASP A 46 -16.47 20.88 -15.57
N GLU A 47 -16.52 19.80 -14.78
CA GLU A 47 -15.96 19.81 -13.42
C GLU A 47 -14.44 19.69 -13.41
N GLU A 48 -13.76 20.68 -12.83
CA GLU A 48 -12.30 20.73 -12.72
C GLU A 48 -11.74 20.01 -11.47
N TRP A 49 -12.58 19.68 -10.49
CA TRP A 49 -12.11 19.06 -9.26
C TRP A 49 -11.31 17.75 -9.46
N PRO A 50 -11.58 16.88 -10.46
CA PRO A 50 -10.80 15.66 -10.63
C PRO A 50 -9.32 15.94 -11.00
N ASN A 51 -9.03 17.06 -11.66
CA ASN A 51 -7.67 17.47 -12.03
C ASN A 51 -6.85 17.96 -10.82
N ARG A 52 -7.51 18.20 -9.69
CA ARG A 52 -6.87 18.61 -8.43
C ARG A 52 -6.38 17.43 -7.60
N ILE A 53 -6.66 16.19 -8.01
CA ILE A 53 -6.26 14.98 -7.31
C ILE A 53 -4.95 14.44 -7.88
N LYS A 54 -3.95 14.33 -7.00
CA LYS A 54 -2.63 13.77 -7.32
C LYS A 54 -2.47 12.42 -6.62
N LEU A 55 -2.29 11.36 -7.39
CA LEU A 55 -1.82 10.09 -6.86
C LEU A 55 -0.31 10.16 -6.77
N VAL A 56 0.17 10.51 -5.58
CA VAL A 56 1.60 10.44 -5.26
C VAL A 56 1.82 9.06 -4.63
N SER A 57 2.86 8.34 -5.01
CA SER A 57 3.10 6.98 -4.57
C SER A 57 4.56 6.75 -4.25
N VAL A 58 4.80 6.08 -3.13
CA VAL A 58 6.11 5.57 -2.72
C VAL A 58 5.90 4.12 -2.28
N THR A 59 6.78 3.22 -2.71
CA THR A 59 6.63 1.81 -2.34
C THR A 59 6.93 1.61 -0.85
N GLY A 60 6.17 0.74 -0.17
CA GLY A 60 6.31 0.53 1.28
C GLY A 60 7.59 -0.24 1.65
N ILE A 61 7.93 -0.31 2.94
CA ILE A 61 8.83 -1.37 3.45
C ILE A 61 7.94 -2.59 3.64
N ASP A 62 8.30 -3.71 3.02
CA ASP A 62 7.43 -4.86 3.00
C ASP A 62 8.13 -6.13 3.53
N PHE A 63 7.36 -6.88 4.32
CA PHE A 63 7.76 -8.17 4.86
C PHE A 63 6.80 -9.28 4.38
N ALA A 64 5.94 -8.98 3.39
CA ALA A 64 4.88 -9.82 2.86
C ALA A 64 5.33 -11.15 2.27
N GLY A 65 6.63 -11.37 2.07
CA GLY A 65 7.09 -12.69 1.66
C GLY A 65 7.50 -12.83 0.20
N ARG A 66 7.39 -11.77 -0.62
CA ARG A 66 7.56 -11.92 -2.07
C ARG A 66 9.02 -11.94 -2.43
N LYS A 67 9.32 -12.57 -3.59
CA LYS A 67 10.67 -12.59 -4.15
C LYS A 67 11.29 -11.18 -4.30
N HIS A 68 10.46 -10.14 -4.41
CA HIS A 68 10.89 -8.73 -4.51
C HIS A 68 11.16 -8.06 -3.15
N ASP A 69 10.66 -8.64 -2.07
CA ASP A 69 10.81 -8.14 -0.71
C ASP A 69 12.06 -8.73 -0.03
N VAL A 70 12.82 -9.59 -0.72
CA VAL A 70 14.04 -10.21 -0.18
C VAL A 70 15.04 -9.16 0.30
N GLY A 71 15.14 -8.03 -0.40
CA GLY A 71 15.99 -6.91 0.00
C GLY A 71 15.61 -6.36 1.37
N ASP A 72 14.31 -6.29 1.66
CA ASP A 72 13.80 -5.79 2.94
C ASP A 72 14.14 -6.73 4.08
N ILE A 73 13.98 -8.03 3.85
CA ILE A 73 14.37 -9.06 4.82
C ILE A 73 15.85 -8.95 5.16
N LEU A 74 16.71 -8.95 4.13
CA LEU A 74 18.16 -8.96 4.31
C LEU A 74 18.69 -7.66 4.93
N TYR A 75 18.06 -6.53 4.61
CA TYR A 75 18.53 -5.22 5.04
C TYR A 75 17.97 -4.80 6.41
N TYR A 76 16.69 -5.05 6.68
CA TYR A 76 16.02 -4.57 7.89
C TYR A 76 15.96 -5.59 9.03
N LEU A 77 16.20 -6.88 8.80
CA LEU A 77 16.17 -7.89 9.86
C LEU A 77 17.57 -8.43 10.19
N SER A 78 17.97 -8.29 11.44
CA SER A 78 19.29 -8.75 11.92
C SER A 78 19.39 -10.26 12.07
N ASN A 79 18.28 -10.94 12.37
CA ASN A 79 18.22 -12.37 12.63
C ASN A 79 17.41 -13.14 11.57
N TRP A 80 17.32 -12.64 10.34
CA TRP A 80 16.45 -13.21 9.30
C TRP A 80 16.68 -14.71 9.05
N ARG A 81 17.93 -15.20 9.15
CA ARG A 81 18.28 -16.64 8.99
C ARG A 81 17.63 -17.54 10.03
N GLU A 82 17.40 -17.00 11.22
CA GLU A 82 16.74 -17.70 12.31
C GLU A 82 15.22 -17.72 12.09
N VAL A 83 14.68 -16.61 11.58
CA VAL A 83 13.25 -16.38 11.34
C VAL A 83 12.70 -17.20 10.18
N PHE A 84 13.42 -17.27 9.05
CA PHE A 84 12.92 -17.88 7.81
C PHE A 84 13.57 -19.21 7.47
N GLN A 85 12.83 -20.10 6.82
CA GLN A 85 13.42 -21.25 6.14
C GLN A 85 14.37 -20.76 5.03
N ILE A 86 15.47 -21.48 4.83
CA ILE A 86 16.53 -21.07 3.91
C ILE A 86 16.56 -22.03 2.72
N ASP A 87 16.62 -21.48 1.51
CA ASP A 87 16.92 -22.23 0.31
C ASP A 87 18.38 -22.74 0.37
N PRO A 88 18.63 -24.06 0.37
CA PRO A 88 19.97 -24.62 0.54
C PRO A 88 20.90 -24.33 -0.64
N GLN A 89 20.36 -24.02 -1.83
CA GLN A 89 21.15 -23.70 -3.02
C GLN A 89 21.51 -22.20 -3.05
N LEU A 90 20.55 -21.34 -2.72
CA LEU A 90 20.72 -19.89 -2.83
C LEU A 90 21.21 -19.24 -1.53
N GLY A 91 21.05 -19.90 -0.39
CA GLY A 91 21.36 -19.35 0.92
C GLY A 91 20.49 -18.14 1.30
N LEU A 92 19.32 -18.02 0.68
CA LEU A 92 18.34 -16.94 0.85
C LEU A 92 17.05 -17.45 1.50
N PRO A 93 16.16 -16.57 2.01
CA PRO A 93 14.84 -16.98 2.47
C PRO A 93 14.08 -17.76 1.39
N LEU A 94 13.55 -18.91 1.76
CA LEU A 94 12.80 -19.78 0.86
C LEU A 94 11.45 -19.14 0.51
N VAL A 95 11.15 -19.04 -0.78
CA VAL A 95 9.89 -18.51 -1.31
C VAL A 95 9.08 -19.66 -1.92
N TYR A 96 7.90 -19.95 -1.37
CA TYR A 96 7.00 -20.95 -1.97
C TYR A 96 6.14 -20.29 -3.06
N ASN A 97 6.07 -20.92 -4.23
CA ASN A 97 5.27 -20.48 -5.38
C ASN A 97 5.51 -19.00 -5.78
N GLY A 98 6.72 -18.48 -5.50
CA GLY A 98 7.10 -17.11 -5.83
C GLY A 98 6.42 -16.01 -5.00
N ARG A 99 5.63 -16.35 -3.98
CA ARG A 99 4.77 -15.37 -3.28
C ARG A 99 5.09 -15.12 -1.81
N ASP A 100 5.27 -16.16 -0.99
CA ASP A 100 5.41 -15.97 0.47
C ASP A 100 6.71 -16.59 1.02
N PHE A 101 7.43 -15.84 1.86
CA PHE A 101 8.55 -16.34 2.65
C PHE A 101 7.99 -17.18 3.78
N TYR A 102 8.54 -18.37 3.98
CA TYR A 102 8.08 -19.24 5.05
C TYR A 102 8.84 -18.96 6.34
N ALA A 103 8.17 -18.31 7.29
CA ALA A 103 8.68 -18.21 8.66
C ALA A 103 8.76 -19.62 9.27
N LYS A 104 9.80 -19.90 10.04
CA LYS A 104 9.91 -21.18 10.76
C LYS A 104 8.78 -21.23 11.81
N PRO A 105 8.01 -22.33 11.89
CA PRO A 105 6.89 -22.45 12.84
C PRO A 105 7.28 -22.15 14.29
N ASP A 106 8.46 -22.63 14.71
CA ASP A 106 9.02 -22.39 16.05
C ASP A 106 10.20 -21.39 16.01
N GLY A 107 10.24 -20.54 14.99
CA GLY A 107 11.28 -19.54 14.81
C GLY A 107 11.18 -18.40 15.82
N PRO A 108 12.29 -17.72 16.14
CA PRO A 108 12.23 -16.52 16.95
C PRO A 108 11.51 -15.39 16.21
N GLN A 109 11.05 -14.39 16.97
CA GLN A 109 10.55 -13.14 16.37
C GLN A 109 11.66 -12.40 15.61
N GLY A 110 11.24 -11.61 14.61
CA GLY A 110 12.11 -10.73 13.87
C GLY A 110 12.72 -9.63 14.75
N LYS A 111 14.02 -9.39 14.54
CA LYS A 111 14.77 -8.31 15.19
C LYS A 111 15.14 -7.25 14.16
N LEU A 112 14.39 -6.14 14.19
CA LEU A 112 14.62 -4.99 13.31
C LEU A 112 15.97 -4.32 13.58
N HIS A 113 16.69 -3.99 12.50
CA HIS A 113 17.67 -2.92 12.48
C HIS A 113 16.93 -1.57 12.51
N LYS A 114 16.53 -1.13 13.71
CA LYS A 114 15.67 0.05 13.90
C LYS A 114 16.21 1.31 13.21
N ASP A 115 17.51 1.56 13.30
CA ASP A 115 18.13 2.74 12.69
C ASP A 115 17.99 2.71 11.16
N ARG A 116 18.23 1.56 10.54
CA ARG A 116 18.06 1.38 9.08
C ARG A 116 16.62 1.60 8.65
N VAL A 117 15.66 1.06 9.40
CA VAL A 117 14.23 1.24 9.12
C VAL A 117 13.87 2.73 9.24
N ARG A 118 14.27 3.39 10.33
CA ARG A 118 14.04 4.81 10.58
C ARG A 118 14.63 5.68 9.46
N ASP A 119 15.89 5.45 9.08
CA ASP A 119 16.56 6.23 8.04
C ASP A 119 15.86 6.11 6.69
N SER A 120 15.47 4.88 6.31
CA SER A 120 14.70 4.64 5.10
C SER A 120 13.33 5.33 5.15
N LEU A 121 12.58 5.17 6.25
CA LEU A 121 11.29 5.82 6.43
C LEU A 121 11.43 7.35 6.36
N MET A 122 12.41 7.94 7.03
CA MET A 122 12.68 9.39 6.98
C MET A 122 12.89 9.84 5.54
N ARG A 123 13.72 9.12 4.79
CA ARG A 123 13.98 9.41 3.38
C ARG A 123 12.71 9.28 2.53
N MET A 124 11.92 8.23 2.73
CA MET A 124 10.67 7.98 2.00
C MET A 124 9.65 9.08 2.26
N VAL A 125 9.44 9.47 3.51
CA VAL A 125 8.54 10.55 3.91
C VAL A 125 8.97 11.87 3.28
N LYS A 126 10.26 12.24 3.41
CA LYS A 126 10.80 13.47 2.81
C LYS A 126 10.64 13.50 1.29
N LEU A 127 10.96 12.39 0.62
CA LEU A 127 10.82 12.28 -0.84
C LEU A 127 9.36 12.50 -1.26
N ARG A 128 8.43 11.86 -0.57
CA ARG A 128 7.00 11.99 -0.85
C ARG A 128 6.50 13.42 -0.64
N LEU A 129 6.76 14.01 0.53
CA LEU A 129 6.28 15.37 0.84
C LEU A 129 6.90 16.40 -0.10
N ARG A 130 8.17 16.26 -0.48
CA ARG A 130 8.79 17.13 -1.50
C ARG A 130 8.15 16.98 -2.87
N ALA A 131 7.78 15.76 -3.26
CA ALA A 131 7.06 15.53 -4.51
C ALA A 131 5.64 16.13 -4.48
N CYS A 132 4.91 15.98 -3.37
CA CYS A 132 3.63 16.66 -3.18
C CYS A 132 3.79 18.18 -3.29
N ASP A 133 4.78 18.75 -2.60
CA ASP A 133 5.06 20.18 -2.64
C ASP A 133 5.40 20.67 -4.04
N ALA A 134 6.23 19.93 -4.79
CA ALA A 134 6.60 20.25 -6.17
C ALA A 134 5.40 20.22 -7.13
N GLU A 135 4.40 19.37 -6.87
CA GLU A 135 3.14 19.29 -7.63
C GLU A 135 2.10 20.33 -7.19
N GLY A 136 2.45 21.24 -6.27
CA GLY A 136 1.54 22.26 -5.76
C GLY A 136 0.44 21.69 -4.86
N VAL A 137 0.63 20.50 -4.28
CA VAL A 137 -0.34 19.90 -3.36
C VAL A 137 -0.43 20.75 -2.10
N GLN A 138 -1.67 21.04 -1.71
CA GLN A 138 -1.99 21.82 -0.52
C GLN A 138 -2.37 20.92 0.65
N ILE A 139 -3.14 19.86 0.38
CA ILE A 139 -3.58 18.90 1.41
C ILE A 139 -3.02 17.52 1.07
N VAL A 140 -2.24 16.96 1.99
CA VAL A 140 -1.69 15.60 1.81
C VAL A 140 -2.54 14.62 2.60
N VAL A 141 -3.13 13.61 1.92
CA VAL A 141 -3.82 12.50 2.58
C VAL A 141 -2.92 11.26 2.58
N GLU A 142 -2.73 10.67 3.76
CA GLU A 142 -1.78 9.59 4.03
C GLU A 142 -2.44 8.45 4.82
N ALA A 143 -2.04 7.21 4.57
CA ALA A 143 -2.41 6.04 5.39
C ALA A 143 -1.22 5.49 6.20
N GLY A 144 -0.12 6.26 6.28
CA GLY A 144 1.15 5.86 6.87
C GLY A 144 2.14 5.32 5.82
N ILE A 145 3.31 5.94 5.75
CA ILE A 145 4.35 5.62 4.76
C ILE A 145 5.19 4.46 5.27
N GLY A 146 5.43 3.47 4.40
CA GLY A 146 6.22 2.29 4.78
C GLY A 146 5.45 1.26 5.61
N LEU A 147 4.13 1.44 5.76
CA LEU A 147 3.24 0.47 6.41
C LEU A 147 2.68 -0.54 5.40
N GLY A 148 3.54 -1.23 4.64
CA GLY A 148 3.11 -2.25 3.68
C GLY A 148 2.04 -3.20 4.24
N VAL A 149 1.26 -3.83 3.36
CA VAL A 149 0.05 -4.62 3.69
C VAL A 149 0.30 -5.64 4.83
N PHE A 150 1.55 -6.07 5.00
CA PHE A 150 1.98 -7.02 6.02
C PHE A 150 3.25 -6.51 6.72
N ALA A 151 3.15 -5.51 7.60
CA ALA A 151 4.27 -5.00 8.39
C ALA A 151 4.97 -6.03 9.32
N GLY A 152 4.88 -7.33 9.02
CA GLY A 152 5.61 -8.40 9.69
C GLY A 152 4.85 -8.95 10.89
N ASN A 153 3.52 -8.96 10.84
CA ASN A 153 2.68 -9.58 11.88
C ASN A 153 3.08 -11.05 12.08
N HIS A 154 3.28 -11.79 10.99
CA HIS A 154 3.74 -13.19 11.02
C HIS A 154 5.13 -13.40 11.65
N ILE A 155 5.91 -12.33 11.82
CA ILE A 155 7.24 -12.37 12.45
C ILE A 155 7.35 -11.43 13.67
N GLY A 156 6.23 -10.89 14.16
CA GLY A 156 6.14 -10.11 15.40
C GLY A 156 6.85 -8.75 15.39
N ILE A 157 6.90 -8.04 14.26
CA ILE A 157 7.54 -6.71 14.15
C ILE A 157 6.59 -5.57 13.78
N ASP A 158 5.33 -5.85 13.50
CA ASP A 158 4.34 -4.91 12.98
C ASP A 158 4.11 -3.70 13.88
N ALA A 159 3.91 -3.90 15.17
CA ALA A 159 3.76 -2.80 16.12
C ALA A 159 5.00 -1.87 16.14
N LYS A 160 6.21 -2.45 16.00
CA LYS A 160 7.45 -1.67 15.97
C LYS A 160 7.57 -0.84 14.69
N VAL A 161 7.20 -1.41 13.54
CA VAL A 161 7.21 -0.69 12.25
C VAL A 161 6.16 0.42 12.25
N ARG A 162 4.96 0.17 12.78
CA ARG A 162 3.89 1.18 12.92
C ARG A 162 4.31 2.36 13.78
N ALA A 163 4.86 2.10 14.95
CA ALA A 163 5.40 3.13 15.83
C ALA A 163 6.51 3.95 15.15
N LEU A 164 7.47 3.28 14.48
CA LEU A 164 8.55 3.96 13.77
C LEU A 164 8.02 4.83 12.62
N SER A 165 7.01 4.36 11.87
CA SER A 165 6.37 5.17 10.82
C SER A 165 5.72 6.43 11.40
N ALA A 166 4.96 6.29 12.48
CA ALA A 166 4.30 7.42 13.13
C ALA A 166 5.32 8.45 13.63
N GLU A 167 6.35 7.96 14.35
CA GLU A 167 7.46 8.79 14.86
C GLU A 167 8.19 9.51 13.72
N THR A 168 8.44 8.82 12.62
CA THR A 168 9.16 9.36 11.46
C THR A 168 8.35 10.47 10.80
N ILE A 169 7.06 10.25 10.51
CA ILE A 169 6.22 11.27 9.87
C ILE A 169 6.14 12.50 10.78
N ARG A 170 5.94 12.30 12.09
CA ARG A 170 5.97 13.38 13.07
C ARG A 170 7.28 14.18 13.00
N THR A 171 8.41 13.47 13.03
CA THR A 171 9.75 14.08 13.00
C THR A 171 9.96 14.90 11.73
N VAL A 172 9.65 14.36 10.55
CA VAL A 172 9.80 15.10 9.28
C VAL A 172 8.90 16.34 9.24
N LEU A 173 7.66 16.23 9.73
CA LEU A 173 6.73 17.36 9.75
C LEU A 173 7.10 18.43 10.79
N GLN A 174 7.94 18.13 11.77
CA GLN A 174 8.48 19.13 12.71
C GLN A 174 9.78 19.75 12.18
N ASP A 175 10.70 18.93 11.66
CA ASP A 175 12.07 19.36 11.37
C ASP A 175 12.23 19.98 9.97
N ASP A 176 11.50 19.48 8.97
CA ASP A 176 11.72 19.84 7.57
C ASP A 176 10.71 20.88 7.03
N VAL A 177 9.87 21.47 7.89
CA VAL A 177 8.74 22.34 7.49
C VAL A 177 9.13 23.41 6.49
N SER A 178 10.23 24.11 6.74
CA SER A 178 10.68 25.24 5.93
C SER A 178 10.96 24.85 4.47
N SER A 179 11.01 23.55 4.18
CA SER A 179 11.17 22.99 2.85
C SER A 179 9.85 22.87 2.06
N TYR A 180 8.69 22.99 2.69
CA TYR A 180 7.37 22.81 2.07
C TYR A 180 6.65 24.16 1.94
N LYS A 181 6.42 24.62 0.71
CA LYS A 181 5.82 25.94 0.41
C LYS A 181 4.31 25.88 0.20
N ASN A 182 3.83 24.78 -0.34
CA ASN A 182 2.44 24.61 -0.79
C ASN A 182 1.60 23.82 0.22
N ILE A 183 2.22 22.87 0.93
CA ILE A 183 1.52 21.98 1.88
C ILE A 183 1.03 22.78 3.08
N CYS A 184 -0.28 22.88 3.23
CA CYS A 184 -0.93 23.60 4.31
C CYS A 184 -1.59 22.70 5.37
N ALA A 185 -1.79 21.41 5.08
CA ALA A 185 -2.21 20.42 6.08
C ALA A 185 -1.90 18.99 5.64
N VAL A 186 -1.77 18.10 6.62
CA VAL A 186 -1.66 16.64 6.43
C VAL A 186 -2.83 15.95 7.12
N ILE A 187 -3.48 15.03 6.43
CA ILE A 187 -4.57 14.20 6.94
C ILE A 187 -4.11 12.75 6.94
N LEU A 188 -4.04 12.16 8.13
CA LEU A 188 -3.74 10.76 8.34
C LEU A 188 -5.07 9.98 8.36
N ALA A 189 -5.42 9.39 7.21
CA ALA A 189 -6.60 8.54 7.02
C ALA A 189 -6.28 7.10 7.46
N LEU A 190 -6.52 6.82 8.74
CA LEU A 190 -6.15 5.56 9.40
C LEU A 190 -7.42 4.82 9.83
N PRO A 191 -7.86 3.79 9.09
CA PRO A 191 -9.05 3.03 9.47
C PRO A 191 -8.85 2.29 10.80
N ARG A 192 -9.87 2.30 11.66
CA ARG A 192 -9.86 1.52 12.90
C ARG A 192 -10.50 0.16 12.69
N PHE A 193 -9.73 -0.91 12.86
CA PHE A 193 -10.19 -2.26 12.53
C PHE A 193 -10.80 -3.01 13.73
N ASN A 194 -10.43 -2.68 14.97
CA ASN A 194 -10.64 -3.58 16.13
C ASN A 194 -11.48 -3.01 17.29
N LYS A 195 -12.36 -2.03 17.04
CA LYS A 195 -13.19 -1.41 18.11
C LYS A 195 -14.07 -2.37 18.93
N SER A 196 -14.34 -3.60 18.48
CA SER A 196 -15.28 -4.55 19.11
C SER A 196 -14.66 -5.78 19.77
N ARG A 197 -13.34 -6.01 19.72
CA ARG A 197 -12.73 -7.15 20.41
C ARG A 197 -12.39 -6.77 21.83
N SER A 198 -13.25 -7.20 22.76
CA SER A 198 -12.97 -7.24 24.20
C SER A 198 -11.59 -7.85 24.46
N ASN A 199 -10.86 -7.20 25.37
CA ASN A 199 -9.56 -7.56 25.95
C ASN A 199 -8.38 -6.76 25.41
N HIS A 200 -7.85 -5.96 26.32
CA HIS A 200 -6.56 -5.29 26.33
C HIS A 200 -5.50 -5.94 25.44
N CYS A 201 -4.79 -5.12 24.66
CA CYS A 201 -3.53 -5.42 23.94
C CYS A 201 -3.57 -5.56 22.40
N VAL A 202 -4.44 -4.84 21.68
CA VAL A 202 -4.16 -4.54 20.26
C VAL A 202 -4.07 -3.03 20.11
N THR A 203 -2.85 -2.49 20.04
CA THR A 203 -2.63 -1.10 19.61
C THR A 203 -2.98 -1.01 18.13
N ASP A 204 -4.04 -0.28 17.81
CA ASP A 204 -4.40 -0.01 16.42
C ASP A 204 -3.38 0.98 15.82
N THR A 205 -3.11 0.93 14.51
CA THR A 205 -2.26 1.95 13.85
C THR A 205 -2.79 3.35 14.16
N PHE A 206 -4.11 3.49 14.23
CA PHE A 206 -4.74 4.74 14.63
C PHE A 206 -4.22 5.24 15.99
N ASP A 207 -4.11 4.37 17.00
CA ASP A 207 -3.72 4.74 18.36
C ASP A 207 -2.23 5.11 18.42
N ASP A 208 -1.37 4.38 17.69
CA ASP A 208 0.06 4.70 17.57
C ASP A 208 0.26 6.12 17.03
N PHE A 209 -0.46 6.48 15.97
CA PHE A 209 -0.39 7.82 15.39
C PHE A 209 -1.03 8.89 16.30
N VAL A 210 -2.15 8.60 16.97
CA VAL A 210 -2.72 9.56 17.93
C VAL A 210 -1.76 9.85 19.08
N ASN A 211 -1.08 8.83 19.58
CA ASN A 211 -0.08 9.01 20.62
C ASN A 211 1.09 9.87 20.13
N GLU A 212 1.62 9.60 18.93
CA GLU A 212 2.74 10.38 18.36
C GLU A 212 2.38 11.82 18.02
N PHE A 213 1.16 12.10 17.56
CA PHE A 213 0.69 13.45 17.25
C PHE A 213 -0.07 14.12 18.41
N SER A 214 0.09 13.61 19.63
CA SER A 214 -0.43 14.27 20.83
C SER A 214 0.19 15.67 21.00
N LYS A 215 -0.54 16.59 21.66
CA LYS A 215 -0.12 17.99 21.85
C LYS A 215 1.26 18.15 22.52
N SER A 216 1.66 17.18 23.34
CA SER A 216 2.96 17.18 24.02
C SER A 216 4.12 16.75 23.11
N LYS A 217 3.84 16.06 22.00
CA LYS A 217 4.85 15.52 21.08
C LYS A 217 4.94 16.28 19.76
N TYR A 218 3.80 16.70 19.21
CA TYR A 218 3.74 17.44 17.95
C TYR A 218 3.32 18.90 18.16
N ASN A 219 4.25 19.80 17.86
CA ASN A 219 4.05 21.25 17.83
C ASN A 219 4.46 21.83 16.46
N GLY A 220 4.47 20.99 15.43
CA GLY A 220 4.84 21.40 14.08
C GLY A 220 3.83 22.40 13.49
N PRO A 221 4.29 23.31 12.63
CA PRO A 221 3.48 24.38 12.04
C PRO A 221 2.53 23.91 10.93
N ILE A 222 2.75 22.74 10.32
CA ILE A 222 1.78 22.12 9.41
C ILE A 222 0.74 21.40 10.27
N PRO A 223 -0.53 21.80 10.25
CA PRO A 223 -1.59 21.10 10.97
C PRO A 223 -1.72 19.65 10.51
N VAL A 224 -1.87 18.73 11.47
CA VAL A 224 -2.09 17.31 11.22
C VAL A 224 -3.44 16.91 11.79
N MET A 225 -4.28 16.26 10.96
CA MET A 225 -5.56 15.71 11.37
C MET A 225 -5.52 14.19 11.23
N ILE A 226 -5.90 13.45 12.28
CA ILE A 226 -6.02 11.99 12.24
C ILE A 226 -7.49 11.61 12.19
N VAL A 227 -7.88 10.81 11.19
CA VAL A 227 -9.29 10.45 10.96
C VAL A 227 -9.45 8.98 10.59
N ASP A 228 -10.54 8.39 11.09
CA ASP A 228 -11.03 7.04 10.77
C ASP A 228 -12.02 7.16 9.61
N GLN A 229 -11.51 7.35 8.39
CA GLN A 229 -12.33 7.60 7.20
C GLN A 229 -11.63 7.09 5.93
N ASP A 230 -12.42 6.76 4.92
CA ASP A 230 -11.96 6.40 3.58
C ASP A 230 -11.16 7.54 2.93
N MET A 231 -9.91 7.26 2.59
CA MET A 231 -8.98 8.18 1.95
C MET A 231 -9.50 8.70 0.60
N HIS A 232 -10.18 7.88 -0.20
CA HIS A 232 -10.74 8.31 -1.48
C HIS A 232 -11.84 9.35 -1.28
N ARG A 233 -12.76 9.10 -0.35
CA ARG A 233 -13.86 10.03 -0.02
C ARG A 233 -13.33 11.36 0.49
N LEU A 234 -12.33 11.32 1.37
CA LEU A 234 -11.65 12.53 1.86
C LEU A 234 -11.04 13.31 0.70
N THR A 235 -10.28 12.63 -0.15
CA THR A 235 -9.58 13.23 -1.29
C THR A 235 -10.56 13.91 -2.25
N VAL A 236 -11.65 13.25 -2.63
CA VAL A 236 -12.70 13.84 -3.48
C VAL A 236 -13.36 15.04 -2.81
N ALA A 237 -13.70 14.94 -1.52
CA ALA A 237 -14.31 16.05 -0.80
C ALA A 237 -13.39 17.28 -0.76
N ILE A 238 -12.10 17.09 -0.51
CA ILE A 238 -11.09 18.15 -0.47
C ILE A 238 -10.92 18.79 -1.86
N ALA A 239 -10.81 17.98 -2.91
CA ALA A 239 -10.68 18.46 -4.28
C ALA A 239 -11.88 19.31 -4.73
N ARG A 240 -13.10 18.85 -4.40
CA ARG A 240 -14.35 19.58 -4.65
C ARG A 240 -14.41 20.92 -3.92
N ARG A 241 -13.72 21.06 -2.78
CA ARG A 241 -13.61 22.32 -2.03
C ARG A 241 -12.61 23.32 -2.59
N GLY A 242 -11.87 23.00 -3.64
CA GLY A 242 -10.94 23.95 -4.26
C GLY A 242 -9.47 23.57 -4.17
N PHE A 243 -9.13 22.60 -3.31
CA PHE A 243 -7.73 22.32 -2.98
C PHE A 243 -7.10 21.32 -3.94
N ILE A 244 -5.82 21.51 -4.23
CA ILE A 244 -4.98 20.45 -4.80
C ILE A 244 -4.62 19.49 -3.68
N VAL A 245 -4.96 18.22 -3.86
CA VAL A 245 -4.87 17.18 -2.83
C VAL A 245 -4.08 15.99 -3.34
N SER A 246 -3.21 15.43 -2.50
CA SER A 246 -2.59 14.15 -2.79
C SER A 246 -3.25 13.02 -2.03
N GLU A 247 -3.45 11.89 -2.71
CA GLU A 247 -3.77 10.62 -2.09
C GLU A 247 -2.51 9.72 -2.09
N LEU A 248 -2.25 9.02 -0.98
CA LEU A 248 -1.26 7.94 -0.96
C LEU A 248 -1.79 6.79 -1.79
N ASN A 249 -1.17 6.55 -2.94
CA ASN A 249 -1.30 5.27 -3.60
C ASN A 249 -0.30 4.29 -2.96
N PRO A 250 -0.73 3.34 -2.12
CA PRO A 250 0.15 2.29 -1.63
C PRO A 250 0.68 1.50 -2.82
N ALA A 251 1.92 1.06 -2.73
CA ALA A 251 2.50 0.30 -3.81
C ALA A 251 3.48 -0.74 -3.34
N ASP A 252 3.41 -1.87 -4.02
CA ASP A 252 4.36 -2.96 -3.92
C ASP A 252 5.74 -2.59 -4.46
N SER A 253 6.74 -3.38 -4.05
CA SER A 253 8.16 -3.28 -4.39
C SER A 253 8.46 -3.27 -5.91
N HIS A 254 7.47 -3.54 -6.75
CA HIS A 254 7.54 -3.57 -8.20
C HIS A 254 7.33 -2.23 -8.91
N GLY A 255 6.75 -1.24 -8.24
CA GLY A 255 6.51 0.06 -8.88
C GLY A 255 5.37 0.08 -9.91
N VAL A 256 4.58 -1.00 -10.04
CA VAL A 256 3.31 -1.02 -10.79
C VAL A 256 2.21 -0.41 -9.92
N PHE A 257 1.18 0.21 -10.52
CA PHE A 257 -0.03 0.58 -9.79
C PHE A 257 -0.84 -0.70 -9.57
N GLY A 258 -0.80 -1.29 -8.38
CA GLY A 258 -1.62 -2.43 -7.97
C GLY A 258 -1.40 -3.76 -8.74
N GLU A 259 -1.76 -4.88 -8.11
CA GLU A 259 -1.78 -6.20 -8.75
C GLU A 259 -3.16 -6.46 -9.40
N TYR A 260 -3.37 -6.19 -10.69
CA TYR A 260 -4.58 -6.70 -11.40
C TYR A 260 -4.53 -8.23 -11.66
N TRP A 261 -3.61 -8.96 -11.05
CA TRP A 261 -3.25 -10.30 -11.53
C TRP A 261 -4.01 -11.44 -10.86
N GLN A 262 -4.78 -11.15 -9.80
CA GLN A 262 -5.49 -12.19 -9.08
C GLN A 262 -6.90 -11.72 -8.69
N ASN A 263 -7.92 -12.42 -9.17
CA ASN A 263 -9.34 -12.20 -8.86
C ASN A 263 -9.69 -12.48 -7.37
N ARG A 264 -8.89 -12.04 -6.40
CA ARG A 264 -8.99 -12.39 -4.97
C ARG A 264 -9.42 -11.19 -4.13
N GLY A 265 -10.60 -10.64 -4.44
CA GLY A 265 -11.26 -9.63 -3.61
C GLY A 265 -10.52 -8.28 -3.57
N PRO A 266 -11.04 -7.27 -2.87
CA PRO A 266 -10.43 -5.95 -2.88
C PRO A 266 -9.33 -5.83 -1.82
N ALA A 267 -8.08 -6.16 -2.14
CA ALA A 267 -6.94 -5.62 -1.40
C ALA A 267 -6.83 -4.10 -1.66
N VAL A 268 -6.15 -3.35 -0.77
CA VAL A 268 -6.12 -1.87 -0.80
C VAL A 268 -5.54 -1.33 -2.12
N GLU A 269 -4.52 -1.99 -2.67
CA GLU A 269 -3.89 -1.65 -3.95
C GLU A 269 -4.73 -2.02 -5.17
N GLU A 270 -5.28 -3.24 -5.19
CA GLU A 270 -6.21 -3.75 -6.21
C GLU A 270 -7.46 -2.87 -6.33
N LYS A 271 -7.93 -2.34 -5.20
CA LYS A 271 -9.08 -1.46 -5.18
C LYS A 271 -8.77 -0.08 -5.72
N LEU A 272 -7.64 0.51 -5.34
CA LEU A 272 -7.20 1.80 -5.88
C LEU A 272 -7.01 1.73 -7.40
N ALA A 273 -6.54 0.58 -7.89
CA ALA A 273 -6.50 0.27 -9.31
C ALA A 273 -7.88 0.25 -9.98
N LEU A 274 -8.89 -0.34 -9.33
CA LEU A 274 -10.26 -0.41 -9.85
C LEU A 274 -11.02 0.92 -9.72
N THR A 275 -10.66 1.75 -8.74
CA THR A 275 -11.38 2.98 -8.41
C THR A 275 -10.82 4.22 -9.10
N THR A 276 -9.72 4.09 -9.85
CA THR A 276 -9.03 5.20 -10.51
C THR A 276 -8.70 4.89 -11.97
N VAL A 277 -8.49 5.92 -12.79
CA VAL A 277 -8.03 5.77 -14.20
C VAL A 277 -6.56 5.32 -14.29
N GLY A 278 -5.81 5.30 -13.19
CA GLY A 278 -4.36 5.20 -13.18
C GLY A 278 -3.86 3.83 -13.61
N LEU A 279 -4.51 2.78 -13.11
CA LEU A 279 -4.26 1.42 -13.55
C LEU A 279 -4.70 1.21 -14.99
N LEU A 280 -5.88 1.73 -15.40
CA LEU A 280 -6.34 1.63 -16.79
C LEU A 280 -5.28 2.21 -17.73
N VAL A 281 -4.81 3.43 -17.51
CA VAL A 281 -3.82 4.05 -18.40
C VAL A 281 -2.46 3.33 -18.36
N GLN A 282 -1.95 2.95 -17.17
CA GLN A 282 -0.67 2.26 -17.08
C GLN A 282 -0.70 0.86 -17.71
N HIS A 283 -1.74 0.07 -17.41
CA HIS A 283 -1.88 -1.27 -17.97
C HIS A 283 -2.28 -1.24 -19.45
N HIS A 284 -3.08 -0.29 -19.92
CA HIS A 284 -3.49 -0.25 -21.34
C HIS A 284 -2.33 0.14 -22.27
N LEU A 285 -1.39 0.98 -21.80
CA LEU A 285 -0.21 1.35 -22.58
C LEU A 285 0.84 0.22 -22.65
N ILE A 286 0.83 -0.72 -21.70
CA ILE A 286 1.91 -1.71 -21.53
C ILE A 286 1.42 -3.15 -21.76
N ASN A 287 0.16 -3.45 -21.45
CA ASN A 287 -0.44 -4.78 -21.50
C ASN A 287 -1.68 -4.80 -22.40
N LYS A 288 -1.49 -5.30 -23.64
CA LYS A 288 -2.56 -5.44 -24.64
C LYS A 288 -3.68 -6.41 -24.22
N GLU A 289 -3.43 -7.28 -23.24
CA GLU A 289 -4.39 -8.28 -22.76
C GLU A 289 -5.45 -7.69 -21.82
N VAL A 290 -5.26 -6.48 -21.29
CA VAL A 290 -6.20 -5.84 -20.35
C VAL A 290 -7.46 -5.31 -21.04
N LEU A 291 -7.45 -5.17 -22.37
CA LEU A 291 -8.63 -4.87 -23.17
C LEU A 291 -9.16 -6.09 -23.93
N ASN A 292 -8.51 -7.24 -23.79
CA ASN A 292 -9.02 -8.47 -24.39
C ASN A 292 -10.20 -8.94 -23.55
N GLU A 293 -11.41 -8.56 -23.98
CA GLU A 293 -12.67 -8.91 -23.32
C GLU A 293 -12.77 -10.41 -23.00
N ASN A 294 -12.10 -11.28 -23.79
CA ASN A 294 -12.09 -12.73 -23.56
C ASN A 294 -11.35 -13.14 -22.27
N ASN A 295 -10.46 -12.30 -21.73
CA ASN A 295 -9.80 -12.50 -20.44
C ASN A 295 -10.73 -12.17 -19.27
N TYR A 296 -11.81 -11.42 -19.51
CA TYR A 296 -12.81 -11.03 -18.54
C TYR A 296 -14.03 -11.93 -18.66
N ARG A 297 -13.99 -13.05 -17.94
CA ARG A 297 -15.19 -13.88 -17.82
C ARG A 297 -16.06 -13.32 -16.71
N PHE A 298 -17.24 -12.83 -17.08
CA PHE A 298 -18.31 -12.67 -16.10
C PHE A 298 -18.52 -14.02 -15.42
N LEU A 299 -18.38 -14.06 -14.10
CA LEU A 299 -18.82 -15.21 -13.32
C LEU A 299 -20.34 -15.31 -13.49
N LYS A 300 -20.79 -16.17 -14.40
CA LYS A 300 -22.20 -16.54 -14.49
C LYS A 300 -22.54 -17.33 -13.24
N THR A 301 -23.23 -16.71 -12.31
CA THR A 301 -23.91 -17.41 -11.24
C THR A 301 -25.19 -18.02 -11.82
N ASN A 302 -25.51 -19.25 -11.41
CA ASN A 302 -26.66 -19.96 -11.96
C ASN A 302 -28.01 -19.36 -11.56
N GLU A 303 -28.08 -18.37 -10.66
CA GLU A 303 -29.34 -17.82 -10.19
C GLU A 303 -29.20 -16.34 -9.77
N GLY A 304 -29.25 -15.43 -10.74
CA GLY A 304 -29.81 -14.06 -10.64
C GLY A 304 -29.44 -13.12 -9.48
N SER A 305 -28.50 -13.47 -8.61
CA SER A 305 -28.16 -12.74 -7.39
C SER A 305 -26.71 -12.29 -7.44
N ILE A 306 -26.50 -10.99 -7.19
CA ILE A 306 -25.19 -10.38 -7.05
C ILE A 306 -24.54 -10.96 -5.80
N LEU A 307 -23.43 -11.67 -5.97
CA LEU A 307 -22.65 -12.26 -4.89
C LEU A 307 -22.07 -11.16 -3.97
N ASP A 308 -22.54 -11.12 -2.73
CA ASP A 308 -21.72 -10.58 -1.63
C ASP A 308 -20.62 -11.61 -1.34
N TRP A 309 -19.43 -11.34 -1.89
CA TRP A 309 -18.22 -12.15 -1.75
C TRP A 309 -17.85 -12.51 -0.30
N ARG A 310 -18.35 -11.75 0.70
CA ARG A 310 -18.16 -12.06 2.12
C ARG A 310 -18.77 -13.40 2.53
N THR A 311 -19.80 -13.86 1.83
CA THR A 311 -20.57 -15.06 2.21
C THR A 311 -19.89 -16.35 1.75
N THR A 312 -19.21 -16.34 0.60
CA THR A 312 -18.61 -17.55 0.00
C THR A 312 -17.32 -17.97 0.68
N VAL A 313 -16.50 -17.01 1.11
CA VAL A 313 -15.25 -17.32 1.83
C VAL A 313 -15.53 -17.90 3.22
N TYR A 314 -16.67 -17.52 3.83
CA TYR A 314 -17.06 -18.04 5.14
C TYR A 314 -17.62 -19.48 5.07
N ASN A 315 -18.32 -19.84 3.99
CA ASN A 315 -18.97 -21.15 3.86
C ASN A 315 -18.05 -22.25 3.30
N ASN A 316 -17.02 -21.90 2.52
CA ASN A 316 -16.08 -22.90 1.98
C ASN A 316 -15.07 -23.46 3.00
N ASN A 317 -14.99 -22.90 4.20
CA ASN A 317 -14.15 -23.45 5.26
C ASN A 317 -14.84 -24.53 6.10
N ASN A 318 -16.14 -24.79 5.90
CA ASN A 318 -16.89 -25.70 6.78
C ASN A 318 -17.47 -26.94 6.09
N HIS A 319 -17.42 -27.09 4.76
CA HIS A 319 -17.89 -28.33 4.13
C HIS A 319 -17.00 -28.80 2.97
N ASN A 320 -16.38 -29.96 3.22
CA ASN A 320 -15.97 -31.00 2.29
C ASN A 320 -14.84 -30.74 1.28
N ASN A 321 -13.86 -31.64 1.40
CA ASN A 321 -12.82 -32.04 0.45
C ASN A 321 -13.31 -32.24 -1.00
N GLU A 322 -13.58 -31.18 -1.75
CA GLU A 322 -13.51 -31.23 -3.20
C GLU A 322 -12.26 -30.46 -3.66
N ARG A 323 -11.27 -31.23 -4.12
CA ARG A 323 -10.13 -30.72 -4.87
C ARG A 323 -10.66 -29.99 -6.10
N VAL A 324 -10.75 -28.67 -6.03
CA VAL A 324 -10.78 -27.83 -7.22
C VAL A 324 -9.45 -28.07 -7.93
N SER A 325 -9.48 -28.75 -9.07
CA SER A 325 -8.31 -28.91 -9.94
C SER A 325 -7.88 -27.51 -10.40
N ASN A 326 -6.80 -27.01 -9.81
CA ASN A 326 -6.12 -25.80 -10.26
C ASN A 326 -5.33 -26.11 -11.53
N ASP A 327 -6.02 -26.30 -12.64
CA ASP A 327 -5.45 -26.14 -13.98
C ASP A 327 -5.75 -24.71 -14.47
N CYS A 328 -5.18 -23.73 -13.77
CA CYS A 328 -5.02 -22.38 -14.29
C CYS A 328 -3.52 -22.18 -14.54
N CYS A 329 -3.15 -22.25 -15.83
CA CYS A 329 -1.79 -22.15 -16.41
C CYS A 329 -1.07 -23.49 -16.63
N SER A 330 -1.58 -24.32 -17.54
CA SER A 330 -0.68 -25.06 -18.44
C SER A 330 -0.41 -24.19 -19.67
N LEU A 331 0.77 -23.57 -19.71
CA LEU A 331 1.24 -22.81 -20.86
C LEU A 331 1.75 -23.78 -21.94
N GLN A 332 1.10 -23.76 -23.10
CA GLN A 332 1.77 -23.76 -24.40
C GLN A 332 1.49 -22.42 -25.07
#